data_AF-A0A820I2G0-F1
#
_entry.id   AF-A0A820I2G0-F1
#
_cell.length_a   1.000
_cell.length_b   1.000
_cell.length_c   1.000
_cell.angle_alpha   90.00
_cell.angle_beta   90.00
_cell.angle_gamma   90.00
#
_symmetry.space_group_name_H-M   'P 1'
#
loop_
_entity.id
_entity.type
_entity.pdbx_description
1 polymer ?
#
loop_
_entity_poly.entity_id
_entity_poly.type
_entity_poly.pdbx_seq_one_letter_code
_entity_poly.pdbx_strand_id
1 'polypeptide(L)'
;NWRLTPIVASLYIYRHLALTVFDNLAEFYALSLSPDENDRDLLADMGREIHALSCTCKAICTWNTQRASQECREACGGHGYLYASGFGIIRDDNDPSCTFEGDNNVLLQQGSNYILSNYEDFYKKNISINSPFHSVDFVKTMKNVLQNNQCSITPECHLK
;
A
#
# COMPACT_ATOMS: atom_id res chain seq x y z
N ASN A 1 -18.06 -3.07 -19.57
CA ASN A 1 -17.34 -1.78 -19.48
C ASN A 1 -15.95 -2.05 -18.92
N TRP A 2 -14.96 -2.26 -19.80
CA TRP A 2 -13.61 -2.72 -19.44
C TRP A 2 -12.83 -1.71 -18.59
N ARG A 3 -13.20 -0.42 -18.64
CA ARG A 3 -12.60 0.65 -17.85
C ARG A 3 -12.88 0.53 -16.34
N LEU A 4 -14.10 0.14 -15.97
CA LEU A 4 -14.55 0.12 -14.57
C LEU A 4 -14.31 -1.23 -13.89
N THR A 5 -14.18 -2.32 -14.64
CA THR A 5 -14.00 -3.66 -14.07
C THR A 5 -12.74 -3.76 -13.20
N PRO A 6 -11.57 -3.23 -13.62
CA PRO A 6 -10.38 -3.19 -12.77
C PRO A 6 -10.53 -2.32 -11.52
N ILE A 7 -11.28 -1.21 -11.60
CA ILE A 7 -11.54 -0.31 -10.46
C ILE A 7 -12.40 -1.02 -9.40
N VAL A 8 -13.42 -1.74 -9.84
CA VAL A 8 -14.26 -2.53 -8.93
C VAL A 8 -13.44 -3.65 -8.31
N ALA A 9 -12.63 -4.36 -9.10
CA ALA A 9 -11.75 -5.41 -8.58
C ALA A 9 -10.74 -4.87 -7.55
N SER A 10 -10.10 -3.73 -7.83
CA SER A 10 -9.15 -3.11 -6.90
C SER A 10 -9.82 -2.65 -5.61
N LEU A 11 -11.08 -2.21 -5.64
CA LEU A 11 -11.84 -1.87 -4.44
C LEU A 11 -11.98 -3.06 -3.47
N TYR A 12 -12.22 -4.28 -3.97
CA TYR A 12 -12.27 -5.48 -3.12
C TYR A 12 -10.92 -5.77 -2.49
N ILE A 13 -9.83 -5.59 -3.25
CA ILE A 13 -8.46 -5.75 -2.75
C ILE A 13 -8.17 -4.70 -1.67
N TYR A 14 -8.49 -3.43 -1.90
CA TYR A 14 -8.28 -2.36 -0.93
C TYR A 14 -9.14 -2.52 0.32
N ARG A 15 -10.36 -3.05 0.19
CA ARG A 15 -11.18 -3.39 1.35
C ARG A 15 -10.50 -4.47 2.20
N HIS A 16 -10.00 -5.53 1.58
CA HIS A 16 -9.29 -6.57 2.31
C HIS A 16 -8.01 -6.02 2.96
N LEU A 17 -7.22 -5.26 2.21
CA LEU A 17 -6.03 -4.58 2.72
C LEU A 17 -6.33 -3.70 3.92
N ALA A 18 -7.39 -2.87 3.85
CA ALA A 18 -7.77 -1.97 4.93
C ALA A 18 -8.15 -2.73 6.20
N LEU A 19 -8.87 -3.86 6.07
CA LEU A 19 -9.20 -4.71 7.21
C LEU A 19 -7.95 -5.34 7.82
N THR A 20 -7.05 -5.90 7.01
CA THR A 20 -5.81 -6.49 7.49
C THR A 20 -4.91 -5.47 8.19
N VAL A 21 -4.74 -4.27 7.61
CA VAL A 21 -3.94 -3.21 8.23
C VAL A 21 -4.59 -2.70 9.52
N PHE A 22 -5.92 -2.63 9.57
CA PHE A 22 -6.65 -2.27 10.78
C PHE A 22 -6.44 -3.29 11.90
N ASP A 23 -6.52 -4.59 11.58
CA ASP A 23 -6.29 -5.66 12.56
C ASP A 23 -4.85 -5.61 13.12
N ASN A 24 -3.85 -5.44 12.24
CA ASN A 24 -2.45 -5.27 12.64
C ASN A 24 -2.25 -4.04 13.55
N LEU A 25 -2.90 -2.92 13.21
CA LEU A 25 -2.86 -1.70 14.01
C LEU A 25 -3.50 -1.89 15.39
N ALA A 26 -4.63 -2.60 15.45
CA ALA A 26 -5.30 -2.93 16.70
C ALA A 26 -4.43 -3.81 17.59
N GLU A 27 -3.75 -4.81 17.02
CA GLU A 27 -2.80 -5.68 17.73
C GLU A 27 -1.64 -4.86 18.33
N PHE A 28 -1.04 -3.97 17.53
CA PHE A 28 0.01 -3.07 18.01
C PHE A 28 -0.45 -2.17 19.15
N TYR A 29 -1.63 -1.56 19.03
CA TYR A 29 -2.16 -0.72 20.11
C TYR A 29 -2.48 -1.53 21.36
N ALA A 30 -3.04 -2.73 21.22
CA ALA A 30 -3.34 -3.60 22.35
C ALA A 30 -2.07 -3.93 23.15
N LEU A 31 -0.98 -4.30 22.46
CA LEU A 31 0.31 -4.56 23.11
C LEU A 31 0.93 -3.29 23.70
N SER A 32 0.76 -2.14 23.05
CA SER A 32 1.32 -0.85 23.49
C SER A 32 0.70 -0.30 24.77
N LEU A 33 -0.52 -0.72 25.14
CA LEU A 33 -1.22 -0.22 26.33
C LEU A 33 -0.63 -0.74 27.65
N SER A 34 -0.01 -1.91 27.64
CA SER A 34 0.61 -2.53 28.83
C SER A 34 1.78 -3.40 28.42
N PRO A 35 2.90 -2.78 27.99
CA PRO A 35 4.05 -3.51 27.46
C PRO A 35 4.84 -4.18 28.59
N ASP A 36 5.17 -5.46 28.43
CA ASP A 36 6.16 -6.12 29.28
C ASP A 36 7.59 -5.72 28.84
N GLU A 37 8.59 -5.95 29.70
CA GLU A 37 9.98 -5.62 29.38
C GLU A 37 10.49 -6.34 28.12
N ASN A 38 10.00 -7.57 27.90
CA ASN A 38 10.36 -8.40 26.75
C ASN A 38 9.71 -7.94 25.43
N ASP A 39 8.69 -7.09 25.49
CA ASP A 39 7.93 -6.66 24.30
C ASP A 39 8.54 -5.44 23.62
N ARG A 40 9.56 -4.81 24.21
CA ARG A 40 10.10 -3.54 23.69
C ARG A 40 10.63 -3.65 22.27
N ASP A 41 11.40 -4.68 21.98
CA ASP A 41 11.97 -4.90 20.64
C ASP A 41 10.86 -5.27 19.64
N LEU A 42 9.91 -6.11 20.06
CA LEU A 42 8.74 -6.49 19.26
C LEU A 42 7.89 -5.26 18.90
N LEU A 43 7.59 -4.40 19.87
CA LEU A 43 6.84 -3.16 19.66
C LEU A 43 7.57 -2.19 18.73
N ALA A 44 8.90 -2.08 18.86
CA ALA A 44 9.70 -1.29 17.95
C ALA A 44 9.62 -1.83 16.50
N ASP A 45 9.63 -3.15 16.34
CA ASP A 45 9.54 -3.79 15.02
C ASP A 45 8.14 -3.67 14.40
N MET A 46 7.09 -3.92 15.19
CA MET A 46 5.68 -3.70 14.81
C MET A 46 5.43 -2.25 14.41
N GLY A 47 5.94 -1.29 15.19
CA GLY A 47 5.77 0.14 14.92
C GLY A 47 6.43 0.58 13.61
N ARG A 48 7.65 0.08 13.31
CA ARG A 48 8.32 0.35 12.04
C ARG A 48 7.55 -0.24 10.86
N GLU A 49 7.03 -1.45 11.00
CA GLU A 49 6.27 -2.13 9.94
C GLU A 49 4.90 -1.46 9.69
N ILE A 50 4.14 -1.14 10.74
CA ILE A 50 2.87 -0.41 10.63
C ILE A 50 3.08 0.96 10.00
N HIS A 51 4.15 1.66 10.36
CA HIS A 51 4.47 2.95 9.75
C HIS A 51 4.69 2.78 8.24
N ALA A 52 5.53 1.84 7.82
CA ALA A 52 5.78 1.58 6.40
C ALA A 52 4.51 1.17 5.63
N LEU A 53 3.68 0.31 6.22
CA LEU A 53 2.38 -0.10 5.66
C LEU A 53 1.44 1.10 5.53
N SER A 54 1.31 1.91 6.58
CA SER A 54 0.41 3.07 6.59
C SER A 54 0.81 4.10 5.53
N CYS A 55 2.11 4.43 5.44
CA CYS A 55 2.64 5.34 4.43
C CYS A 55 2.35 4.85 3.00
N THR A 56 2.62 3.57 2.73
CA THR A 56 2.39 2.97 1.41
C THR A 56 0.91 2.87 1.06
N CYS A 57 0.08 2.43 2.01
CA CYS A 57 -1.36 2.28 1.82
C CYS A 57 -2.04 3.63 1.56
N LYS A 58 -1.70 4.66 2.34
CA LYS A 58 -2.24 6.02 2.15
C LYS A 58 -1.94 6.53 0.76
N ALA A 59 -0.69 6.46 0.31
CA ALA A 59 -0.29 6.94 -1.01
C ALA A 59 -1.02 6.20 -2.14
N ILE A 60 -1.04 4.86 -2.10
CA ILE A 60 -1.68 4.04 -3.13
C ILE A 60 -3.19 4.24 -3.14
N CYS A 61 -3.86 4.21 -1.98
CA CYS A 61 -5.31 4.31 -1.91
C CYS A 61 -5.79 5.69 -2.37
N THR A 62 -5.15 6.77 -1.95
CA THR A 62 -5.57 8.14 -2.29
C THR A 62 -5.40 8.45 -3.78
N TRP A 63 -4.28 8.05 -4.40
CA TRP A 63 -4.12 8.17 -5.86
C TRP A 63 -5.12 7.31 -6.63
N ASN A 64 -5.41 6.09 -6.15
CA ASN A 64 -6.42 5.25 -6.79
C ASN A 64 -7.82 5.83 -6.66
N THR A 65 -8.18 6.43 -5.52
CA THR A 65 -9.47 7.10 -5.35
C THR A 65 -9.62 8.28 -6.33
N GLN A 66 -8.58 9.10 -6.52
CA GLN A 66 -8.61 10.17 -7.53
C GLN A 66 -8.86 9.60 -8.93
N ARG A 67 -8.09 8.58 -9.31
CA ARG A 67 -8.20 7.94 -10.63
C ARG A 67 -9.57 7.29 -10.83
N ALA A 68 -10.04 6.51 -9.85
CA ALA A 68 -11.32 5.83 -9.90
C ALA A 68 -12.46 6.83 -10.05
N SER A 69 -12.45 7.91 -9.28
CA SER A 69 -13.48 8.95 -9.35
C SER A 69 -13.50 9.66 -10.71
N GLN A 70 -12.32 9.92 -11.29
CA GLN A 70 -12.18 10.45 -12.65
C GLN A 70 -12.76 9.52 -13.72
N GLU A 71 -12.42 8.23 -13.66
CA GLU A 71 -12.85 7.22 -14.63
C GLU A 71 -14.36 6.97 -14.54
N CYS A 72 -14.92 6.88 -13.32
CA CYS A 72 -16.35 6.75 -13.10
C CYS A 72 -17.11 7.97 -13.66
N ARG A 73 -16.59 9.19 -13.45
CA ARG A 73 -17.18 10.41 -14.01
C ARG A 73 -17.27 10.35 -15.54
N GLU A 74 -16.17 10.01 -16.19
CA GLU A 74 -16.11 9.94 -17.66
C GLU A 74 -16.95 8.81 -18.24
N ALA A 75 -17.04 7.68 -17.54
CA ALA A 75 -17.88 6.56 -17.95
C ALA A 75 -19.38 6.92 -17.99
N CYS A 76 -19.81 7.95 -17.26
CA CYS A 76 -21.17 8.49 -17.28
C CYS A 76 -21.40 9.58 -18.35
N GLY A 77 -20.37 9.92 -19.14
CA GLY A 77 -20.46 10.98 -20.16
C GLY A 77 -20.83 12.34 -19.57
N GLY A 78 -21.61 13.13 -20.30
CA GLY A 78 -22.01 14.48 -19.86
C GLY A 78 -22.79 14.50 -18.54
N HIS A 79 -23.56 13.45 -18.23
CA HIS A 79 -24.29 13.34 -16.96
C HIS A 79 -23.35 13.20 -15.77
N GLY A 80 -22.15 12.65 -15.96
CA GLY A 80 -21.12 12.59 -14.92
C GLY A 80 -20.56 13.97 -14.54
N TYR A 81 -20.74 15.01 -15.36
CA TYR A 81 -20.32 16.37 -15.00
C TYR A 81 -21.32 17.08 -14.09
N LEU A 82 -22.57 16.61 -14.03
CA LEU A 82 -23.59 17.23 -13.20
C LEU A 82 -23.24 17.08 -11.72
N TYR A 83 -23.51 18.11 -10.92
CA TYR A 83 -23.37 18.05 -9.46
C TYR A 83 -24.10 16.85 -8.85
N ALA A 84 -25.29 16.54 -9.38
CA ALA A 84 -26.11 15.41 -8.96
C ALA A 84 -25.43 14.02 -9.14
N SER A 85 -24.37 13.91 -9.93
CA SER A 85 -23.60 12.66 -10.07
C SER A 85 -22.68 12.38 -8.86
N GLY A 86 -22.37 13.39 -8.04
CA GLY A 86 -21.52 13.27 -6.85
C GLY A 86 -20.02 13.08 -7.11
N PHE A 87 -19.59 12.78 -8.34
CA PHE A 87 -18.16 12.50 -8.62
C PHE A 87 -17.23 13.71 -8.42
N GLY A 88 -17.73 14.94 -8.62
CA GLY A 88 -16.98 16.15 -8.32
C GLY A 88 -16.63 16.25 -6.84
N ILE A 89 -17.63 16.08 -5.97
CA ILE A 89 -17.49 16.13 -4.51
C ILE A 89 -16.48 15.07 -4.03
N ILE A 90 -16.62 13.83 -4.48
CA ILE A 90 -15.71 12.73 -4.09
C ILE A 90 -14.25 13.06 -4.43
N ARG A 91 -14.01 13.69 -5.58
CA ARG A 91 -12.66 14.09 -5.97
C ARG A 91 -12.13 15.21 -5.10
N ASP A 92 -12.94 16.23 -4.89
CA ASP A 92 -12.56 17.41 -4.11
C ASP A 92 -12.26 17.03 -2.66
N ASP A 93 -13.04 16.09 -2.08
CA ASP A 93 -12.81 15.56 -0.74
C ASP A 93 -11.51 14.73 -0.63
N ASN A 94 -11.15 14.00 -1.69
CA ASN A 94 -9.94 13.16 -1.68
C ASN A 94 -8.67 13.93 -2.10
N ASP A 95 -8.77 15.02 -2.84
CA ASP A 95 -7.63 15.83 -3.29
C ASP A 95 -6.65 16.22 -2.16
N PRO A 96 -7.11 16.73 -1.00
CA PRO A 96 -6.21 17.02 0.12
C PRO A 96 -5.54 15.75 0.67
N SER A 97 -6.18 14.59 0.61
CA SER A 97 -5.61 13.33 1.11
C SER A 97 -4.37 12.89 0.34
N CYS A 98 -4.10 13.40 -0.86
CA CYS A 98 -2.85 13.15 -1.56
C CYS A 98 -1.65 13.92 -0.98
N THR A 99 -1.89 14.94 -0.16
CA THR A 99 -0.87 15.88 0.34
C THR A 99 -0.81 15.94 1.87
N PHE A 100 -1.97 15.93 2.54
CA PHE A 100 -2.05 15.98 4.00
C PHE A 100 -1.54 14.67 4.61
N GLU A 101 -1.09 14.74 5.88
CA GLU A 101 -0.42 13.63 6.60
C GLU A 101 0.83 13.07 5.90
N GLY A 102 1.42 13.86 5.00
CA GLY A 102 2.60 13.55 4.22
C GLY A 102 2.31 13.45 2.72
N ASP A 103 3.15 14.09 1.89
CA ASP A 103 3.07 13.97 0.43
C ASP A 103 3.20 12.50 0.01
N ASN A 104 2.35 12.05 -0.92
CA ASN A 104 2.31 10.65 -1.32
C ASN A 104 3.65 10.11 -1.84
N ASN A 105 4.47 10.92 -2.53
CA ASN A 105 5.78 10.47 -3.00
C ASN A 105 6.76 10.33 -1.84
N VAL A 106 6.72 11.25 -0.88
CA VAL A 106 7.54 11.18 0.34
C VAL A 106 7.14 9.96 1.18
N LEU A 107 5.84 9.66 1.32
CA LEU A 107 5.35 8.49 2.03
C LEU A 107 5.77 7.18 1.32
N LEU A 108 5.73 7.14 -0.01
CA LEU A 108 6.26 5.99 -0.76
C LEU A 108 7.78 5.83 -0.58
N GLN A 109 8.53 6.92 -0.46
CA GLN A 109 9.96 6.85 -0.15
C GLN A 109 10.20 6.24 1.24
N GLN A 110 9.38 6.59 2.24
CA GLN A 110 9.47 5.98 3.58
C GLN A 110 9.21 4.46 3.54
N GLY A 111 8.15 4.03 2.84
CA GLY A 111 7.87 2.60 2.64
C GLY A 111 8.98 1.88 1.86
N SER A 112 9.52 2.53 0.83
CA SER A 112 10.64 2.00 0.04
C SER A 112 11.91 1.83 0.87
N ASN A 113 12.24 2.83 1.69
CA ASN A 113 13.40 2.79 2.58
C ASN A 113 13.29 1.67 3.62
N TYR A 114 12.09 1.41 4.14
CA TYR A 114 11.84 0.27 5.03
C TYR A 114 12.16 -1.07 4.34
N ILE A 115 11.66 -1.29 3.12
CA ILE A 115 11.95 -2.51 2.36
C ILE A 115 13.45 -2.63 2.04
N LEU A 116 14.07 -1.54 1.58
CA LEU A 116 15.49 -1.51 1.24
C LEU A 116 16.38 -1.78 2.46
N SER A 117 16.06 -1.22 3.62
CA SER A 117 16.79 -1.50 4.86
C SER A 117 16.75 -2.98 5.21
N ASN A 118 15.57 -3.61 5.18
CA ASN A 118 15.42 -5.05 5.42
C ASN A 118 16.18 -5.89 4.39
N TYR A 119 16.21 -5.46 3.13
CA TYR A 119 17.00 -6.11 2.09
C TYR A 119 18.51 -6.04 2.39
N GLU A 120 19.02 -4.87 2.78
CA GLU A 120 20.43 -4.70 3.13
C GLU A 120 20.83 -5.51 4.35
N ASP A 121 19.99 -5.48 5.39
CA ASP A 121 20.22 -6.24 6.62
C ASP A 121 20.30 -7.73 6.32
N PHE A 122 19.37 -8.27 5.52
CA PHE A 122 19.37 -9.69 5.17
C PHE A 122 20.51 -10.11 4.24
N TYR A 123 20.67 -9.44 3.09
CA TYR A 123 21.59 -9.91 2.04
C TYR A 123 23.01 -9.35 2.14
N LYS A 124 23.22 -8.21 2.79
CA LYS A 124 24.55 -7.60 2.93
C LYS A 124 25.15 -7.82 4.32
N LYS A 125 24.32 -7.81 5.38
CA LYS A 125 24.80 -7.92 6.76
C LYS A 125 24.53 -9.29 7.40
N ASN A 126 23.80 -10.18 6.73
CA ASN A 126 23.37 -11.48 7.26
C ASN A 126 22.58 -11.37 8.58
N ILE A 127 21.79 -10.31 8.74
CA ILE A 127 20.88 -10.08 9.86
C ILE A 127 19.50 -10.63 9.50
N SER A 128 18.85 -11.36 10.40
CA SER A 128 17.50 -11.86 10.18
C SER A 128 16.48 -10.73 10.10
N ILE A 129 15.57 -10.80 9.12
CA ILE A 129 14.43 -9.89 9.03
C ILE A 129 13.40 -10.27 10.09
N ASN A 130 13.07 -9.32 10.96
CA ASN A 130 11.90 -9.39 11.82
C ASN A 130 10.77 -8.58 11.20
N SER A 131 9.68 -9.26 10.87
CA SER A 131 8.47 -8.69 10.25
C SER A 131 7.28 -9.31 10.97
N PRO A 132 6.89 -8.78 12.14
CA PRO A 132 5.78 -9.30 12.93
C PRO A 132 4.48 -9.49 12.14
N PHE A 133 4.22 -8.62 11.15
CA PHE A 133 3.04 -8.72 10.29
C PHE A 133 3.31 -9.39 8.93
N HIS A 134 4.48 -9.98 8.75
CA HIS A 134 4.90 -10.72 7.56
C HIS A 134 4.86 -9.92 6.24
N SER A 135 4.74 -8.59 6.28
CA SER A 135 4.56 -7.76 5.08
C SER A 135 5.82 -7.70 4.19
N VAL A 136 6.99 -7.99 4.76
CA VAL A 136 8.28 -7.99 4.04
C VAL A 136 8.98 -9.35 4.02
N ASP A 137 8.29 -10.43 4.36
CA ASP A 137 8.87 -11.78 4.32
C ASP A 137 9.32 -12.21 2.91
N PHE A 138 8.67 -11.67 1.86
CA PHE A 138 9.04 -11.93 0.47
C PHE A 138 10.50 -11.57 0.17
N VAL A 139 11.11 -10.63 0.91
CA VAL A 139 12.51 -10.20 0.75
C VAL A 139 13.45 -11.41 0.88
N LYS A 140 13.15 -12.35 1.77
CA LYS A 140 13.92 -13.60 1.98
C LYS A 140 14.01 -14.45 0.70
N THR A 141 12.97 -14.40 -0.14
CA THR A 141 12.87 -15.16 -1.40
C THR A 141 13.13 -14.33 -2.65
N MET A 142 13.35 -13.02 -2.51
CA MET A 142 13.34 -12.07 -3.63
C MET A 142 14.35 -12.41 -4.73
N LYS A 143 15.58 -12.81 -4.40
CA LYS A 143 16.58 -13.19 -5.42
C LYS A 143 16.15 -14.40 -6.25
N ASN A 144 15.52 -15.40 -5.63
CA ASN A 144 15.01 -16.58 -6.33
C ASN A 144 13.88 -16.19 -7.27
N VAL A 145 12.96 -15.33 -6.83
CA VAL A 145 11.86 -14.82 -7.65
C VAL A 145 12.40 -14.04 -8.85
N LEU A 146 13.38 -13.16 -8.65
CA LEU A 146 13.97 -12.36 -9.74
C LEU A 146 14.76 -13.20 -10.75
N GLN A 147 15.42 -14.26 -10.30
CA GLN A 147 16.13 -15.19 -11.19
C GLN A 147 15.17 -16.05 -12.00
N ASN A 148 14.08 -16.51 -11.38
CA ASN A 148 13.08 -17.37 -12.03
C ASN A 148 12.09 -16.58 -12.91
N ASN A 149 11.87 -15.30 -12.62
CA ASN A 149 11.03 -14.40 -13.41
C ASN A 149 11.85 -13.51 -14.34
N GLN A 150 12.99 -14.00 -14.86
CA GLN A 150 13.52 -13.43 -16.09
C GLN A 150 12.47 -13.67 -17.17
N CYS A 151 11.56 -12.70 -17.36
CA CYS A 151 10.79 -12.60 -18.57
C CYS A 151 11.80 -12.74 -19.69
N SER A 152 11.73 -13.85 -20.41
CA SER A 152 12.32 -13.96 -21.72
C SER A 152 11.84 -12.71 -22.46
N ILE A 153 12.76 -11.97 -23.06
CA ILE A 153 12.47 -10.75 -23.81
C ILE A 153 11.66 -11.20 -25.05
N THR A 154 10.40 -11.55 -24.84
CA THR A 154 9.42 -11.88 -25.86
C THR A 154 8.44 -10.71 -25.91
N PRO A 155 8.09 -10.20 -27.11
CA PRO A 155 7.36 -8.93 -27.27
C PRO A 155 5.97 -8.87 -26.60
N GLU A 156 5.46 -9.98 -26.07
CA GLU A 156 4.10 -10.12 -25.55
C GLU A 156 3.91 -9.59 -24.11
N CYS A 157 4.98 -9.16 -23.43
CA CYS A 157 4.88 -8.69 -22.05
C CYS A 157 4.31 -7.25 -21.90
N HIS A 158 4.06 -6.53 -23.01
CA HIS A 158 3.58 -5.14 -22.98
C HIS A 158 2.05 -4.97 -23.00
N LEU A 159 1.27 -6.04 -22.92
CA LEU A 159 -0.20 -5.98 -23.08
C LEU A 159 -0.97 -6.80 -22.02
N LYS A 160 -0.59 -6.72 -20.76
CA LYS A 160 -1.47 -7.11 -19.65
C LYS A 160 -1.54 -6.01 -18.59
#